data_AF-G4TZJ4-F1
#
_entry.id   AF-G4TZJ4-F1
#
_cell.length_a   1.000
_cell.length_b   1.000
_cell.length_c   1.000
_cell.angle_alpha   90.00
_cell.angle_beta   90.00
_cell.angle_gamma   90.00
#
_symmetry.space_group_name_H-M   'P 1'
#
loop_
_entity.id
_entity.type
_entity.pdbx_description
1 polymer ?
#
loop_
_entity_poly.entity_id
_entity_poly.type
_entity_poly.pdbx_seq_one_letter_code
_entity_poly.pdbx_strand_id
1 'polypeptide(L)'
;MNSPLWNAAYAAISALKSLGYEDACFVGGVACALYGNSRQPHDLDILVLNTHHDQEHIKRRLTNADSSFFLVPSKKVGATYKVLWYKKQQTAYEYLSYGSYGMTPSTFDAIKVDILLPGVMDIPSFPASDIQRSNSRYLPAAPLALVLLLKLQAWSQHRAALQSYYYREQYKDSMDLDALVPIAAQKGIKPPTDTSLPQSFRTMAEKRRP
;
A
#
# COMPACT_ATOMS: atom_id res chain seq x y z
N MET A 1 22.48 -1.91 -4.20
CA MET A 1 21.41 -2.34 -5.13
C MET A 1 20.08 -1.86 -4.57
N ASN A 2 19.23 -1.21 -5.37
CA ASN A 2 17.88 -0.86 -4.93
C ASN A 2 17.08 -2.14 -4.72
N SER A 3 16.45 -2.29 -3.54
CA SER A 3 15.61 -3.45 -3.22
C SER A 3 14.52 -3.64 -4.28
N PRO A 4 14.15 -4.88 -4.67
CA PRO A 4 13.08 -5.15 -5.63
C PRO A 4 11.76 -4.43 -5.31
N LEU A 5 11.47 -4.24 -4.02
CA LEU A 5 10.33 -3.47 -3.53
C LEU A 5 10.34 -2.02 -4.07
N TRP A 6 11.47 -1.32 -4.00
CA TRP A 6 11.55 0.07 -4.44
C TRP A 6 11.47 0.18 -5.95
N ASN A 7 12.00 -0.79 -6.70
CA ASN A 7 11.81 -0.86 -8.15
C ASN A 7 10.32 -1.00 -8.50
N ALA A 8 9.61 -1.88 -7.80
CA ALA A 8 8.16 -2.03 -7.96
C ALA A 8 7.41 -0.73 -7.62
N ALA A 9 7.80 -0.06 -6.53
CA ALA A 9 7.20 1.20 -6.11
C ALA A 9 7.36 2.32 -7.18
N TYR A 10 8.57 2.50 -7.72
CA TYR A 10 8.82 3.47 -8.79
C TYR A 10 8.06 3.11 -10.07
N ALA A 11 8.08 1.83 -10.47
CA ALA A 11 7.37 1.36 -11.66
C ALA A 11 5.86 1.61 -11.53
N ALA A 12 5.26 1.29 -10.38
CA ALA A 12 3.83 1.44 -10.16
C ALA A 12 3.40 2.92 -10.21
N ILE A 13 4.10 3.81 -9.51
CA ILE A 13 3.77 5.24 -9.52
C ILE A 13 3.99 5.86 -10.92
N SER A 14 5.07 5.50 -11.60
CA SER A 14 5.34 5.98 -12.96
C SER A 14 4.27 5.53 -13.96
N ALA A 15 3.88 4.25 -13.90
CA ALA A 15 2.84 3.69 -14.76
C ALA A 15 1.47 4.32 -14.47
N LEU A 16 1.10 4.47 -13.19
CA LEU A 16 -0.15 5.13 -12.79
C LEU A 16 -0.21 6.57 -13.31
N LYS A 17 0.86 7.34 -13.12
CA LYS A 17 0.96 8.72 -13.61
C LYS A 17 0.81 8.78 -15.14
N SER A 18 1.50 7.90 -15.86
CA SER A 18 1.44 7.84 -17.33
C SER A 18 0.05 7.46 -17.86
N LEU A 19 -0.76 6.79 -17.03
CA LEU A 19 -2.14 6.41 -17.34
C LEU A 19 -3.17 7.49 -16.96
N GLY A 20 -2.73 8.63 -16.40
CA GLY A 20 -3.57 9.74 -15.97
C GLY A 20 -4.02 9.68 -14.51
N TYR A 21 -3.44 8.80 -13.69
CA TYR A 21 -3.72 8.72 -12.24
C TYR A 21 -2.67 9.48 -11.45
N GLU A 22 -2.66 10.80 -11.59
CA GLU A 22 -1.63 11.68 -10.97
C GLU A 22 -1.73 11.73 -9.45
N ASP A 23 -2.93 11.58 -8.91
CA ASP A 23 -3.23 11.63 -7.48
C ASP A 23 -3.14 10.23 -6.83
N ALA A 24 -2.13 9.47 -7.22
CA ALA A 24 -1.79 8.18 -6.62
C ALA A 24 -0.71 8.36 -5.54
N CYS A 25 -0.91 7.73 -4.38
CA CYS A 25 0.06 7.76 -3.28
C CYS A 25 0.10 6.44 -2.51
N PHE A 26 1.23 6.15 -1.90
CA PHE A 26 1.35 4.99 -1.01
C PHE A 26 0.57 5.22 0.28
N VAL A 27 -0.11 4.15 0.71
CA VAL A 27 -0.57 3.93 2.07
C VAL A 27 0.14 2.68 2.61
N GLY A 28 -0.28 2.17 3.77
CA GLY A 28 0.23 0.91 4.30
C GLY A 28 1.73 0.89 4.57
N GLY A 29 2.38 -0.26 4.39
CA GLY A 29 3.75 -0.48 4.82
C GLY A 29 4.79 0.37 4.09
N VAL A 30 4.60 0.64 2.79
CA VAL A 30 5.48 1.54 2.03
C VAL A 30 5.39 2.96 2.55
N ALA A 31 4.18 3.46 2.84
CA ALA A 31 4.03 4.78 3.44
C ALA A 31 4.71 4.87 4.81
N CYS A 32 4.58 3.84 5.66
CA CYS A 32 5.31 3.77 6.93
C CYS A 32 6.83 3.94 6.72
N ALA A 33 7.40 3.20 5.75
CA ALA A 33 8.83 3.26 5.45
C ALA A 33 9.26 4.63 4.90
N LEU A 34 8.43 5.28 4.08
CA LEU A 34 8.69 6.65 3.59
C LEU A 34 8.68 7.69 4.72
N TYR A 35 8.00 7.41 5.84
CA TYR A 35 8.01 8.25 7.04
C TYR A 35 9.15 7.93 8.02
N GLY A 36 9.99 6.92 7.75
CA GLY A 36 11.15 6.59 8.56
C GLY A 36 11.03 5.30 9.38
N ASN A 37 9.96 4.53 9.22
CA ASN A 37 9.90 3.18 9.80
C ASN A 37 10.92 2.26 9.10
N SER A 38 11.75 1.57 9.88
CA SER A 38 12.80 0.68 9.37
C SER A 38 12.27 -0.70 8.96
N ARG A 39 11.05 -1.08 9.34
CA ARG A 39 10.43 -2.34 8.94
C ARG A 39 10.28 -2.38 7.42
N GLN A 40 10.78 -3.45 6.81
CA GLN A 40 10.63 -3.66 5.37
C GLN A 40 9.20 -4.10 5.03
N PRO A 41 8.48 -3.39 4.15
CA PRO A 41 7.20 -3.87 3.65
C PRO A 41 7.39 -4.91 2.55
N HIS A 42 6.36 -5.71 2.29
CA HIS A 42 6.40 -6.85 1.37
C HIS A 42 5.50 -6.66 0.14
N ASP A 43 4.59 -5.70 0.22
CA ASP A 43 3.56 -5.36 -0.75
C ASP A 43 3.51 -3.83 -0.93
N LEU A 44 2.80 -3.42 -1.98
CA LEU A 44 2.50 -2.02 -2.27
C LEU A 44 1.01 -1.78 -2.06
N ASP A 45 0.64 -0.95 -1.10
CA ASP A 45 -0.70 -0.40 -0.99
C ASP A 45 -0.73 1.00 -1.62
N ILE A 46 -1.44 1.18 -2.72
CA ILE A 46 -1.50 2.43 -3.46
C ILE A 46 -2.93 2.94 -3.49
N LEU A 47 -3.17 4.07 -2.84
CA LEU A 47 -4.44 4.78 -2.91
C LEU A 47 -4.45 5.68 -4.15
N VAL A 48 -5.47 5.55 -4.98
CA VAL A 48 -5.71 6.44 -6.12
C VAL A 48 -6.91 7.34 -5.80
N LEU A 49 -6.67 8.64 -5.74
CA LEU A 49 -7.71 9.65 -5.53
C LEU A 49 -8.31 10.10 -6.87
N ASN A 50 -9.43 10.82 -6.80
CA ASN A 50 -10.02 11.59 -7.91
C ASN A 50 -10.21 10.80 -9.21
N THR A 51 -10.64 9.54 -9.11
CA THR A 51 -10.88 8.66 -10.26
C THR A 51 -12.32 8.15 -10.26
N HIS A 52 -12.88 7.99 -11.46
CA HIS A 52 -14.16 7.32 -11.69
C HIS A 52 -14.00 5.83 -12.04
N HIS A 53 -12.76 5.35 -12.19
CA HIS A 53 -12.47 3.96 -12.50
C HIS A 53 -12.42 3.11 -11.23
N ASP A 54 -13.01 1.91 -11.31
CA ASP A 54 -12.87 0.91 -10.26
C ASP A 54 -11.45 0.29 -10.21
N GLN A 55 -11.17 -0.43 -9.12
CA GLN A 55 -9.86 -1.06 -8.89
C GLN A 55 -9.48 -2.03 -10.02
N GLU A 56 -10.42 -2.85 -10.49
CA GLU A 56 -10.14 -3.86 -11.52
C GLU A 56 -9.84 -3.22 -12.87
N HIS A 57 -10.49 -2.10 -13.19
CA HIS A 57 -10.20 -1.29 -14.36
C HIS A 57 -8.78 -0.71 -14.31
N ILE A 58 -8.39 -0.11 -13.17
CA ILE A 58 -7.03 0.44 -12.99
C ILE A 58 -5.98 -0.68 -13.12
N LYS A 59 -6.20 -1.83 -12.48
CA LYS A 59 -5.31 -3.00 -12.58
C LYS A 59 -5.13 -3.47 -14.02
N ARG A 60 -6.23 -3.57 -14.81
CA ARG A 60 -6.15 -3.94 -16.24
C ARG A 60 -5.37 -2.92 -17.05
N ARG A 61 -5.55 -1.61 -16.80
CA ARG A 61 -4.78 -0.57 -17.49
C ARG A 61 -3.29 -0.66 -17.18
N LEU A 62 -2.91 -0.95 -15.93
CA LEU A 62 -1.51 -1.21 -15.56
C LEU A 62 -0.91 -2.40 -16.31
N THR A 63 -1.60 -3.54 -16.34
CA THR A 63 -1.08 -4.73 -17.05
C THR A 63 -0.99 -4.54 -18.56
N ASN A 64 -1.87 -3.72 -19.14
CA ASN A 64 -1.84 -3.41 -20.57
C ASN A 64 -0.71 -2.45 -20.93
N ALA A 65 -0.34 -1.54 -20.01
CA ALA A 65 0.68 -0.54 -20.24
C ALA A 65 2.10 -1.03 -19.93
N ASP A 66 2.27 -1.92 -18.96
CA ASP A 66 3.58 -2.43 -18.54
C ASP A 66 3.51 -3.94 -18.26
N SER A 67 4.24 -4.70 -19.07
CA SER A 67 4.32 -6.16 -19.02
C SER A 67 4.99 -6.71 -17.74
N SER A 68 5.59 -5.84 -16.93
CA SER A 68 6.09 -6.15 -15.60
C SER A 68 4.94 -6.40 -14.61
N PHE A 69 3.74 -5.90 -14.90
CA PHE A 69 2.55 -6.16 -14.10
C PHE A 69 1.72 -7.31 -14.67
N PHE A 70 1.10 -8.09 -13.79
CA PHE A 70 0.21 -9.18 -14.19
C PHE A 70 -0.89 -9.43 -13.15
N LEU A 71 -2.00 -10.04 -13.59
CA LEU A 71 -3.16 -10.34 -12.77
C LEU A 71 -3.28 -11.84 -12.51
N VAL A 72 -3.54 -12.20 -11.25
CA VAL A 72 -3.80 -13.57 -10.82
C VAL A 72 -5.20 -13.64 -10.17
N PRO A 73 -6.08 -14.59 -10.55
CA PRO A 73 -7.37 -14.77 -9.88
C PRO A 73 -7.23 -14.96 -8.37
N SER A 74 -8.19 -14.41 -7.60
CA SER A 74 -8.21 -14.60 -6.14
C SER A 74 -8.41 -16.08 -5.77
N LYS A 75 -7.73 -16.54 -4.72
CA LYS A 75 -7.92 -17.87 -4.13
C LYS A 75 -9.19 -17.97 -3.26
N LYS A 76 -9.83 -16.83 -2.95
CA LYS A 76 -11.03 -16.79 -2.12
C LYS A 76 -12.21 -17.36 -2.92
N VAL A 77 -12.88 -18.36 -2.36
CA VAL A 77 -14.07 -18.98 -2.99
C VAL A 77 -15.12 -17.90 -3.26
N GLY A 78 -15.62 -17.86 -4.50
CA GLY A 78 -16.62 -16.89 -4.95
C GLY A 78 -16.10 -15.46 -5.21
N ALA A 79 -14.80 -15.20 -5.04
CA ALA A 79 -14.24 -13.90 -5.38
C ALA A 79 -14.08 -13.74 -6.90
N THR A 80 -14.60 -12.64 -7.44
CA THR A 80 -14.49 -12.28 -8.86
C THR A 80 -13.32 -11.35 -9.17
N TYR A 81 -12.65 -10.82 -8.14
CA TYR A 81 -11.53 -9.90 -8.29
C TYR A 81 -10.21 -10.61 -8.58
N LYS A 82 -9.29 -9.91 -9.24
CA LYS A 82 -7.92 -10.36 -9.47
C LYS A 82 -6.93 -9.59 -8.61
N VAL A 83 -5.86 -10.27 -8.22
CA VAL A 83 -4.73 -9.69 -7.49
C VAL A 83 -3.69 -9.23 -8.51
N LEU A 84 -3.25 -7.98 -8.38
CA LEU A 84 -2.20 -7.41 -9.22
C LEU A 84 -0.83 -7.70 -8.59
N TRP A 85 0.11 -8.08 -9.44
CA TRP A 85 1.47 -8.44 -9.06
C TRP A 85 2.47 -7.73 -9.98
N TYR A 86 3.61 -7.33 -9.41
CA TYR A 86 4.77 -6.81 -10.13
C TYR A 86 5.89 -7.87 -10.15
N LYS A 87 6.39 -8.19 -11.34
CA LYS A 87 7.50 -9.14 -11.53
C LYS A 87 8.80 -8.53 -11.01
N LYS A 88 9.47 -9.21 -10.08
CA LYS A 88 10.84 -8.81 -9.71
C LYS A 88 11.72 -9.02 -10.94
N GLN A 89 12.53 -8.02 -11.30
CA GLN A 89 13.57 -8.24 -12.30
C GLN A 89 14.57 -9.23 -11.73
N GLN A 90 14.67 -10.40 -12.34
CA GLN A 90 15.66 -11.41 -11.96
C GLN A 90 17.06 -10.87 -12.22
N THR A 91 17.97 -11.10 -11.29
CA THR A 91 19.39 -10.84 -11.54
C THR A 91 19.96 -11.94 -12.45
N ALA A 92 21.02 -11.65 -13.20
CA ALA A 92 21.70 -12.66 -14.04
C ALA A 92 22.15 -13.90 -13.24
N TYR A 93 22.33 -13.77 -11.93
CA TYR A 93 22.70 -14.86 -11.02
C TYR A 93 21.54 -15.83 -10.72
N GLU A 94 20.31 -15.30 -10.63
CA GLU A 94 19.10 -16.13 -10.46
C GLU A 94 18.78 -16.90 -11.75
N TYR A 95 19.04 -16.30 -12.91
CA TYR A 95 18.90 -16.94 -14.23
C TYR A 95 19.75 -18.20 -14.41
N LEU A 96 20.94 -18.24 -13.78
CA LEU A 96 21.84 -19.40 -13.84
C LEU A 96 21.47 -20.49 -12.82
N SER A 97 20.68 -20.15 -11.80
CA SER A 97 20.31 -21.04 -10.70
C SER A 97 19.02 -21.83 -10.99
N TYR A 98 18.11 -21.26 -11.78
CA TYR A 98 16.86 -21.90 -12.19
C TYR A 98 16.84 -22.07 -13.71
N GLY A 99 17.01 -23.31 -14.16
CA GLY A 99 17.08 -23.68 -15.58
C GLY A 99 15.98 -23.02 -16.42
N SER A 100 16.43 -22.41 -17.53
CA SER A 100 15.59 -21.68 -18.47
C SER A 100 14.65 -22.62 -19.24
N TYR A 101 13.48 -22.93 -18.68
CA TYR A 101 12.38 -23.54 -19.43
C TYR A 101 11.05 -22.90 -19.05
N GLY A 102 10.62 -21.92 -19.85
CA GLY A 102 9.22 -21.50 -19.97
C GLY A 102 8.47 -21.12 -18.69
N MET A 103 9.12 -20.50 -17.69
CA MET A 103 8.44 -20.13 -16.46
C MET A 103 7.41 -19.02 -16.68
N THR A 104 6.14 -19.35 -16.46
CA THR A 104 5.11 -18.35 -16.17
C THR A 104 5.52 -17.56 -14.90
N PRO A 105 5.19 -16.26 -14.80
CA PRO A 105 5.53 -15.47 -13.62
C PRO A 105 4.95 -16.12 -12.36
N SER A 106 5.82 -16.68 -11.53
CA SER A 106 5.45 -17.24 -10.24
C SER A 106 5.16 -16.10 -9.27
N THR A 107 4.09 -16.20 -8.47
CA THR A 107 3.81 -15.22 -7.40
C THR A 107 4.90 -15.23 -6.32
N PHE A 108 5.72 -16.30 -6.24
CA PHE A 108 6.85 -16.38 -5.31
C PHE A 108 7.94 -15.33 -5.64
N ASP A 109 8.08 -14.96 -6.91
CA ASP A 109 9.07 -13.99 -7.40
C ASP A 109 8.45 -12.65 -7.79
N ALA A 110 7.30 -12.33 -7.20
CA ALA A 110 6.58 -11.10 -7.46
C ALA A 110 6.28 -10.32 -6.18
N ILE A 111 5.92 -9.06 -6.34
CA ILE A 111 5.47 -8.17 -5.27
C ILE A 111 3.99 -7.89 -5.50
N LYS A 112 3.17 -8.10 -4.47
CA LYS A 112 1.75 -7.80 -4.53
C LYS A 112 1.55 -6.29 -4.59
N VAL A 113 0.62 -5.85 -5.45
CA VAL A 113 0.25 -4.44 -5.61
C VAL A 113 -1.24 -4.31 -5.39
N ASP A 114 -1.64 -3.73 -4.28
CA ASP A 114 -3.02 -3.44 -3.94
C ASP A 114 -3.36 -2.01 -4.38
N ILE A 115 -4.25 -1.90 -5.37
CA ILE A 115 -4.85 -0.62 -5.77
C ILE A 115 -6.06 -0.38 -4.90
N LEU A 116 -6.06 0.72 -4.16
CA LEU A 116 -7.10 1.12 -3.23
C LEU A 116 -7.76 2.41 -3.72
N LEU A 117 -9.03 2.57 -3.35
CA LEU A 117 -9.83 3.77 -3.65
C LEU A 117 -10.48 4.27 -2.37
N PRO A 118 -10.81 5.56 -2.27
CA PRO A 118 -11.67 6.05 -1.20
C PRO A 118 -12.96 5.23 -1.05
N GLY A 119 -13.36 4.95 0.19
CA GLY A 119 -14.49 4.08 0.56
C GLY A 119 -14.13 2.59 0.66
N VAL A 120 -13.01 2.15 0.10
CA VAL A 120 -12.52 0.78 0.27
C VAL A 120 -11.82 0.67 1.62
N MET A 121 -12.18 -0.32 2.44
CA MET A 121 -11.67 -0.47 3.81
C MET A 121 -11.84 0.79 4.67
N ASP A 122 -12.92 1.54 4.44
CA ASP A 122 -13.21 2.82 5.12
C ASP A 122 -12.12 3.89 4.94
N ILE A 123 -11.25 3.77 3.92
CA ILE A 123 -10.23 4.77 3.62
C ILE A 123 -10.95 6.04 3.13
N PRO A 124 -10.77 7.21 3.78
CA PRO A 124 -11.38 8.44 3.33
C PRO A 124 -10.69 9.00 2.08
N SER A 125 -11.41 9.83 1.33
CA SER A 125 -10.78 10.75 0.37
C SER A 125 -10.18 11.94 1.13
N PHE A 126 -9.20 12.60 0.52
CA PHE A 126 -8.57 13.83 1.02
C PHE A 126 -8.03 14.67 -0.17
N PRO A 127 -7.75 15.97 0.03
CA PRO A 127 -7.20 16.81 -1.04
C PRO A 127 -5.86 16.29 -1.58
N ALA A 128 -5.72 16.22 -2.90
CA ALA A 128 -4.47 15.76 -3.54
C ALA A 128 -3.25 16.63 -3.20
N SER A 129 -3.47 17.90 -2.81
CA SER A 129 -2.45 18.81 -2.27
C SER A 129 -1.74 18.27 -1.04
N ASP A 130 -2.38 17.37 -0.29
CA ASP A 130 -1.87 16.87 0.98
C ASP A 130 -0.96 15.64 0.79
N ILE A 131 -0.86 15.10 -0.44
CA ILE A 131 0.06 14.02 -0.79
C ILE A 131 1.52 14.47 -0.53
N GLN A 132 2.17 13.78 0.40
CA GLN A 132 3.53 14.09 0.84
C GLN A 132 4.56 13.48 -0.10
N ARG A 133 5.46 14.32 -0.64
CA ARG A 133 6.55 13.90 -1.55
C ARG A 133 7.95 14.23 -1.01
N SER A 134 8.02 14.92 0.13
CA SER A 134 9.25 15.36 0.81
C SER A 134 9.90 14.25 1.66
N ASN A 135 10.05 13.05 1.08
CA ASN A 135 10.79 11.94 1.68
C ASN A 135 12.05 11.63 0.86
N SER A 136 12.95 10.82 1.43
CA SER A 136 14.26 10.49 0.84
C SER A 136 14.18 9.73 -0.48
N ARG A 137 13.00 9.27 -0.90
CA ARG A 137 12.78 8.54 -2.16
C ARG A 137 11.95 9.32 -3.18
N TYR A 138 11.49 10.52 -2.85
CA TYR A 138 10.64 11.34 -3.73
C TYR A 138 9.38 10.60 -4.23
N LEU A 139 8.88 9.63 -3.45
CA LEU A 139 7.68 8.86 -3.77
C LEU A 139 6.46 9.49 -3.06
N PRO A 140 5.26 9.51 -3.68
CA PRO A 140 4.07 10.06 -3.06
C PRO A 140 3.59 9.16 -1.91
N ALA A 141 3.40 9.73 -0.72
CA ALA A 141 2.80 9.08 0.44
C ALA A 141 1.54 9.83 0.88
N ALA A 142 0.53 9.10 1.34
CA ALA A 142 -0.61 9.70 2.01
C ALA A 142 -0.18 10.43 3.29
N PRO A 143 -0.91 11.47 3.75
CA PRO A 143 -0.57 12.22 4.96
C PRO A 143 -0.30 11.31 6.17
N LEU A 144 0.71 11.65 6.98
CA LEU A 144 1.11 10.83 8.13
C LEU A 144 -0.05 10.61 9.12
N ALA A 145 -0.93 11.60 9.30
CA ALA A 145 -2.13 11.43 10.11
C ALA A 145 -3.03 10.31 9.57
N LEU A 146 -3.28 10.27 8.26
CA LEU A 146 -4.07 9.21 7.63
C LEU A 146 -3.39 7.85 7.78
N VAL A 147 -2.09 7.76 7.48
CA VAL A 147 -1.33 6.50 7.59
C VAL A 147 -1.40 5.95 9.02
N LEU A 148 -1.24 6.81 10.02
CA LEU A 148 -1.31 6.42 11.44
C LEU A 148 -2.70 5.90 11.83
N LEU A 149 -3.76 6.58 11.38
CA LEU A 149 -5.14 6.17 11.67
C LEU A 149 -5.52 4.86 10.95
N LEU A 150 -5.03 4.64 9.73
CA LEU A 150 -5.20 3.38 9.02
C LEU A 150 -4.49 2.23 9.73
N LYS A 151 -3.30 2.49 10.30
CA LYS A 151 -2.58 1.49 11.11
C LYS A 151 -3.29 1.16 12.41
N LEU A 152 -3.84 2.16 13.09
CA LEU A 152 -4.67 1.95 14.28
C LEU A 152 -5.94 1.14 13.95
N GLN A 153 -6.57 1.42 12.79
CA GLN A 153 -7.71 0.66 12.29
C GLN A 153 -7.35 -0.81 12.05
N ALA A 154 -6.29 -1.07 11.29
CA ALA A 154 -5.83 -2.42 10.96
C ALA A 154 -5.47 -3.20 12.24
N TRP A 155 -4.72 -2.59 13.16
CA TRP A 155 -4.38 -3.20 14.44
C TRP A 155 -5.62 -3.62 15.25
N SER A 156 -6.59 -2.72 15.38
CA SER A 156 -7.83 -2.98 16.11
C SER A 156 -8.65 -4.11 15.47
N GLN A 157 -8.79 -4.10 14.14
CA GLN A 157 -9.52 -5.13 13.39
C GLN A 157 -8.82 -6.49 13.45
N HIS A 158 -7.50 -6.53 13.27
CA HIS A 158 -6.71 -7.75 13.37
C HIS A 158 -6.74 -8.34 14.77
N ARG A 159 -6.68 -7.52 15.82
CA ARG A 159 -6.85 -7.99 17.21
C ARG A 159 -8.22 -8.63 17.47
N ALA A 160 -9.26 -8.18 16.79
CA ALA A 160 -10.61 -8.72 16.91
C ALA A 160 -10.87 -9.91 15.97
N ALA A 161 -9.92 -10.27 15.10
CA ALA A 161 -10.13 -11.31 14.10
C ALA A 161 -10.14 -12.72 14.71
N LEU A 162 -11.15 -13.51 14.35
CA LEU A 162 -11.28 -14.91 14.77
C LEU A 162 -10.27 -15.82 14.06
N GLN A 163 -9.95 -15.52 12.80
CA GLN A 163 -9.03 -16.32 12.02
C GLN A 163 -7.59 -15.97 12.38
N SER A 164 -6.84 -16.98 12.82
CA SER A 164 -5.47 -16.83 13.36
C SER A 164 -4.50 -16.12 12.42
N TYR A 165 -4.65 -16.28 11.09
CA TYR A 165 -3.79 -15.62 10.13
C TYR A 165 -4.03 -14.10 10.06
N TYR A 166 -5.28 -13.63 10.17
CA TYR A 166 -5.56 -12.20 10.31
C TYR A 166 -5.14 -11.69 11.68
N TYR A 167 -5.36 -12.47 12.74
CA TYR A 167 -4.93 -12.09 14.08
C TYR A 167 -3.42 -11.84 14.17
N ARG A 168 -2.60 -12.67 13.53
CA ARG A 168 -1.14 -12.51 13.52
C ARG A 168 -0.65 -11.21 12.90
N GLU A 169 -1.43 -10.60 12.00
CA GLU A 169 -1.06 -9.33 11.37
C GLU A 169 -1.06 -8.15 12.37
N GLN A 170 -1.74 -8.28 13.52
CA GLN A 170 -1.75 -7.23 14.56
C GLN A 170 -0.36 -6.89 15.08
N TYR A 171 0.58 -7.84 15.12
CA TYR A 171 1.94 -7.57 15.56
C TYR A 171 2.69 -6.64 14.59
N LYS A 172 2.46 -6.79 13.28
CA LYS A 172 3.06 -5.89 12.28
C LYS A 172 2.47 -4.47 12.40
N ASP A 173 1.16 -4.37 12.63
CA ASP A 173 0.52 -3.07 12.83
C ASP A 173 0.98 -2.41 14.14
N SER A 174 1.17 -3.18 15.21
CA SER A 174 1.73 -2.66 16.47
C SER A 174 3.13 -2.12 16.27
N MET A 175 4.02 -2.86 15.59
CA MET A 175 5.37 -2.39 15.28
C MET A 175 5.36 -1.13 14.42
N ASP A 176 4.44 -1.04 13.46
CA ASP A 176 4.28 0.16 12.63
C ASP A 176 3.80 1.36 13.48
N LEU A 177 2.86 1.15 14.40
CA LEU A 177 2.39 2.19 15.33
C LEU A 177 3.51 2.66 16.27
N ASP A 178 4.27 1.72 16.85
CA ASP A 178 5.40 2.01 17.74
C ASP A 178 6.47 2.87 17.06
N ALA A 179 6.68 2.67 15.75
CA ALA A 179 7.59 3.48 14.95
C ALA A 179 7.00 4.85 14.56
N LEU A 180 5.73 4.92 14.17
CA LEU A 180 5.13 6.13 13.59
C LEU A 180 4.63 7.14 14.63
N VAL A 181 4.17 6.69 15.80
CA VAL A 181 3.66 7.59 16.86
C VAL A 181 4.72 8.61 17.32
N PRO A 182 5.98 8.21 17.63
CA PRO A 182 7.02 9.17 18.00
C PRO A 182 7.32 10.18 16.89
N ILE A 183 7.31 9.74 15.63
CA ILE A 183 7.56 10.59 14.45
C ILE A 183 6.43 11.62 14.28
N ALA A 184 5.18 11.19 14.43
CA ALA A 184 4.03 12.07 14.41
C ALA A 184 4.09 13.11 15.55
N ALA A 185 4.43 12.68 16.76
CA ALA A 185 4.59 13.55 17.91
C ALA A 185 5.68 14.61 17.69
N GLN A 186 6.85 14.20 17.17
CA GLN A 186 7.96 15.11 16.84
C GLN A 186 7.55 16.15 15.78
N LYS A 187 6.71 15.77 14.82
CA LYS A 187 6.19 16.66 13.77
C LYS A 187 4.98 17.50 14.22
N GLY A 188 4.54 17.38 15.47
CA GLY A 188 3.36 18.07 15.98
C GLY A 188 2.03 17.60 15.36
N ILE A 189 2.01 16.43 14.72
CA ILE A 189 0.83 15.90 14.04
C ILE A 189 -0.12 15.30 15.07
N LYS A 190 -1.36 15.80 15.05
CA LYS A 190 -2.46 15.33 15.91
C LYS A 190 -3.59 14.83 15.02
N PRO A 191 -3.65 13.52 14.72
CA PRO A 191 -4.68 12.99 13.82
C PRO A 191 -6.12 13.34 14.20
N PRO A 192 -6.52 13.42 15.50
CA PRO A 192 -7.87 13.83 15.88
C PRO A 192 -8.23 15.26 15.48
N THR A 193 -7.26 16.13 15.23
CA THR A 193 -7.49 17.54 14.83
C THR A 193 -7.20 17.80 13.36
N ASP A 194 -6.85 16.79 12.58
CA ASP A 194 -6.55 16.94 11.16
C ASP A 194 -7.84 17.13 10.35
N THR A 195 -8.15 18.38 9.99
CA THR A 195 -9.38 18.75 9.31
C THR A 195 -9.41 18.35 7.84
N SER A 196 -8.29 17.92 7.25
CA SER A 196 -8.26 17.29 5.92
C SER A 196 -8.96 15.93 5.92
N LEU A 197 -9.08 15.29 7.09
CA LEU A 197 -9.72 14.00 7.25
C LEU A 197 -11.18 14.15 7.73
N PRO A 198 -12.12 13.36 7.15
CA PRO A 198 -13.52 13.39 7.58
C PRO A 198 -13.67 13.17 9.09
N GLN A 199 -14.55 13.97 9.72
CA GLN A 199 -14.82 13.90 11.15
C GLN A 199 -15.23 12.48 11.60
N SER A 200 -16.03 11.78 10.78
CA SER A 200 -16.44 10.40 11.04
C SER A 200 -15.24 9.45 11.17
N PHE A 201 -14.25 9.58 10.28
CA PHE A 201 -13.04 8.78 10.30
C PHE A 201 -12.20 9.06 11.56
N ARG A 202 -12.07 10.34 11.94
CA ARG A 202 -11.38 10.77 13.17
C ARG A 202 -12.06 10.25 14.44
N THR A 203 -13.38 10.37 14.54
CA THR A 203 -14.14 9.89 15.71
C THR A 203 -14.11 8.37 15.83
N MET A 204 -14.11 7.63 14.71
CA MET A 204 -13.94 6.17 14.76
C MET A 204 -12.56 5.75 15.30
N ALA A 205 -11.52 6.55 15.07
CA ALA A 205 -10.20 6.28 15.64
C ALA A 205 -10.16 6.39 17.17
N GLU A 206 -10.93 7.30 17.77
CA GLU A 206 -11.01 7.45 19.22
C GLU A 206 -11.59 6.20 19.88
N LYS A 207 -12.57 5.56 19.24
CA LYS A 207 -13.18 4.30 19.71
C LYS A 207 -12.25 3.08 19.62
N ARG A 208 -11.13 3.19 18.91
CA ARG A 208 -10.14 2.12 18.69
C ARG A 208 -8.96 2.21 19.65
N ARG A 209 -8.90 3.26 20.46
CA ARG A 209 -7.91 3.38 21.53
C ARG A 209 -8.21 2.33 22.61
N PRO A 210 -7.20 1.61 23.10
CA PRO A 210 -7.37 0.71 24.24
C PRO A 210 -7.79 1.45 25.50
#